data_AF-A0A2V5JQE3-F1
#
_entry.id   AF-A0A2V5JQE3-F1
#
_cell.length_a   1.000
_cell.length_b   1.000
_cell.length_c   1.000
_cell.angle_alpha   90.00
_cell.angle_beta   90.00
_cell.angle_gamma   90.00
#
_symmetry.space_group_name_H-M   'P 1'
#
loop_
_entity.id
_entity.type
_entity.pdbx_description
1 polymer ?
#
loop_
_entity_poly.entity_id
_entity_poly.type
_entity_poly.pdbx_seq_one_letter_code
_entity_poly.pdbx_strand_id
1 'polypeptide(L)'
;DIGGVKLAYAALQKALDKHPEERTKKIDGLTPEQRFFLSFAAIWRSKIRDEDQKLRLNTDPHSPAQFRVNGPLSNLPEFQQAFNIPDGSPMARPADKRVNIW
;
A
#
# COMPACT_ATOMS: atom_id res chain seq x y z
N ASP A 1 -4.89 -7.72 4.98
CA ASP A 1 -4.35 -6.58 4.20
C ASP A 1 -3.05 -6.92 3.48
N ILE A 2 -1.94 -7.17 4.19
CA ILE A 2 -0.60 -7.31 3.57
C ILE A 2 -0.52 -8.33 2.43
N GLY A 3 -1.05 -9.55 2.62
CA GLY A 3 -1.05 -10.58 1.57
C GLY A 3 -1.93 -10.19 0.37
N GLY A 4 -3.08 -9.55 0.62
CA GLY A 4 -4.01 -9.13 -0.43
C GLY A 4 -3.41 -8.04 -1.34
N VAL A 5 -2.79 -7.02 -0.76
CA VAL A 5 -2.16 -5.95 -1.55
C VAL A 5 -0.93 -6.46 -2.32
N LYS A 6 -0.14 -7.35 -1.73
CA LYS A 6 0.99 -8.01 -2.39
C LYS A 6 0.54 -8.83 -3.59
N LEU A 7 -0.47 -9.68 -3.42
CA LEU A 7 -1.02 -10.50 -4.50
C LEU A 7 -1.67 -9.67 -5.60
N ALA A 8 -2.43 -8.63 -5.23
CA ALA A 8 -3.04 -7.72 -6.20
C ALA A 8 -1.99 -6.94 -7.00
N TYR A 9 -0.88 -6.52 -6.39
CA TYR A 9 0.23 -5.88 -7.10
C TYR A 9 0.90 -6.86 -8.08
N ALA A 10 1.16 -8.11 -7.66
CA ALA A 10 1.69 -9.14 -8.56
C ALA A 10 0.74 -9.40 -9.75
N ALA A 11 -0.57 -9.38 -9.53
CA ALA A 11 -1.57 -9.50 -10.59
C ALA A 11 -1.54 -8.30 -11.55
N LEU A 12 -1.39 -7.08 -11.04
CA LEU A 12 -1.18 -5.89 -11.86
C LEU A 12 0.06 -6.04 -12.75
N GLN A 13 1.20 -6.46 -12.19
CA GLN A 13 2.43 -6.65 -12.96
C GLN A 13 2.23 -7.66 -14.10
N LYS A 14 1.58 -8.80 -13.83
CA LYS A 14 1.23 -9.78 -14.86
C LYS A 14 0.30 -9.23 -15.94
N ALA A 15 -0.62 -8.33 -15.58
CA ALA A 15 -1.50 -7.67 -16.54
C ALA A 15 -0.70 -6.69 -17.43
N LEU A 16 0.18 -5.89 -16.83
CA LEU A 16 1.05 -4.95 -17.55
C LEU A 16 2.06 -5.65 -18.48
N ASP A 17 2.51 -6.85 -18.13
CA ASP A 17 3.37 -7.66 -19.02
C ASP A 17 2.63 -8.11 -20.29
N LYS A 18 1.31 -8.31 -20.20
CA LYS A 18 0.45 -8.62 -21.35
C LYS A 18 0.04 -7.38 -22.14
N HIS A 19 0.15 -6.20 -21.53
CA HIS A 19 -0.22 -4.91 -22.10
C HIS A 19 0.93 -3.88 -21.95
N PRO A 20 2.07 -4.06 -22.64
CA PRO A 20 3.25 -3.20 -22.47
C PRO A 20 2.98 -1.71 -22.74
N GLU A 21 2.01 -1.40 -23.60
CA GLU A 21 1.52 -0.06 -23.88
C GLU A 21 0.93 0.64 -22.64
N GLU A 22 0.33 -0.12 -21.72
CA GLU A 22 -0.23 0.42 -20.49
C GLU A 22 0.85 0.67 -19.43
N ARG A 23 1.94 -0.11 -19.46
CA ARG A 23 3.05 0.01 -18.49
C ARG A 23 3.71 1.37 -18.53
N THR A 24 3.84 1.97 -19.71
CA THR A 24 4.45 3.29 -19.89
C THR A 24 3.44 4.44 -19.81
N LYS A 25 2.14 4.13 -19.83
CA LYS A 25 1.07 5.13 -19.81
C LYS A 25 0.94 5.79 -18.43
N LYS A 26 1.34 7.05 -18.38
CA LYS A 26 1.07 7.93 -17.25
C LYS A 26 -0.34 8.53 -17.34
N ILE A 27 -1.02 8.60 -16.21
CA ILE A 27 -2.29 9.31 -16.05
C ILE A 27 -2.04 10.30 -14.92
N ASP A 28 -2.28 11.58 -15.17
CA ASP A 28 -1.97 12.69 -14.24
C ASP A 28 -0.51 12.67 -13.74
N GLY A 29 0.42 12.27 -14.63
CA GLY A 29 1.85 12.16 -14.32
C GLY A 29 2.26 10.92 -13.52
N LEU A 30 1.32 10.07 -13.12
CA LEU A 30 1.56 8.90 -12.27
C LEU A 30 1.67 7.60 -13.09
N THR A 31 2.62 6.74 -12.74
CA THR A 31 2.74 5.39 -13.33
C THR A 31 1.61 4.46 -12.86
N PRO A 32 1.33 3.35 -13.56
CA PRO A 32 0.37 2.35 -13.10
C PRO A 32 0.61 1.88 -11.65
N GLU A 33 1.87 1.66 -11.27
CA GLU A 33 2.26 1.24 -9.92
C GLU A 33 1.93 2.31 -8.87
N GLN A 34 2.25 3.58 -9.15
CA GLN A 34 1.94 4.68 -8.25
C GLN A 34 0.43 4.82 -8.06
N ARG A 35 -0.34 4.71 -9.15
CA ARG A 35 -1.81 4.76 -9.11
C ARG A 35 -2.40 3.59 -8.33
N PHE A 36 -1.83 2.39 -8.45
CA PHE A 36 -2.26 1.24 -7.67
C PHE A 36 -2.17 1.50 -6.16
N PHE A 37 -1.01 1.96 -5.69
CA PHE A 37 -0.82 2.25 -4.27
C PHE A 37 -1.67 3.43 -3.78
N LEU A 38 -1.86 4.46 -4.61
CA LEU A 38 -2.77 5.57 -4.30
C LEU A 38 -4.24 5.11 -4.22
N SER A 39 -4.66 4.21 -5.11
CA SER A 39 -6.00 3.61 -5.08
C SER A 39 -6.20 2.76 -3.81
N PHE A 40 -5.20 1.94 -3.45
CA PHE A 40 -5.21 1.19 -2.20
C PHE A 40 -5.26 2.10 -0.96
N ALA A 41 -4.56 3.24 -0.97
CA ALA A 41 -4.65 4.20 0.13
C ALA A 41 -6.03 4.89 0.17
N ALA A 42 -6.60 5.21 -1.00
CA ALA A 42 -7.88 5.93 -1.11
C ALA A 42 -9.06 5.13 -0.55
N ILE A 43 -9.08 3.80 -0.70
CA ILE A 43 -10.17 2.96 -0.16
C ILE A 43 -10.24 2.99 1.37
N TRP A 44 -9.14 3.34 2.04
CA TRP A 44 -9.05 3.46 3.50
C TRP A 44 -9.17 4.90 4.01
N ARG A 45 -9.45 5.87 3.14
CA ARG A 45 -9.62 7.27 3.55
C ARG A 45 -10.79 7.37 4.53
N SER A 46 -10.49 7.71 5.78
CA SER A 46 -11.48 7.80 6.84
C SER A 46 -11.13 8.92 7.82
N LYS A 47 -12.16 9.49 8.43
CA LYS A 47 -12.07 10.41 9.58
C LYS A 47 -13.09 9.96 10.61
N ILE A 48 -12.64 9.76 11.84
CA ILE A 48 -13.40 9.17 12.93
C ILE A 48 -13.31 10.09 14.16
N ARG A 49 -14.36 10.10 15.00
CA ARG A 49 -14.34 10.81 16.28
C ARG A 49 -13.44 10.09 17.27
N ASP A 50 -12.76 10.83 18.13
CA ASP A 50 -11.82 10.25 19.09
C ASP A 50 -12.49 9.22 20.02
N GLU A 51 -13.75 9.44 20.39
CA GLU A 51 -14.51 8.52 21.23
C GLU A 51 -14.81 7.19 20.52
N ASP A 52 -15.21 7.24 19.24
CA ASP A 52 -15.45 6.04 18.44
C ASP A 52 -14.14 5.31 18.12
N GLN A 53 -13.05 6.06 17.90
CA GLN A 53 -11.73 5.49 17.71
C GLN A 53 -11.27 4.72 18.95
N LYS A 54 -11.46 5.28 20.16
CA LYS A 54 -11.16 4.58 21.42
C LYS A 54 -12.01 3.33 21.61
N LEU A 55 -13.29 3.37 21.24
CA LEU A 55 -14.16 2.20 21.28
C LEU A 55 -13.65 1.11 20.35
N ARG A 56 -13.43 1.44 19.07
CA ARG A 56 -12.99 0.48 18.04
C ARG A 56 -11.63 -0.14 18.33
N LEU A 57 -10.71 0.59 18.96
CA LEU A 57 -9.44 0.01 19.42
C LEU A 57 -9.64 -1.18 20.36
N ASN A 58 -10.79 -1.27 21.05
CA ASN A 58 -11.11 -2.37 21.96
C ASN A 58 -12.09 -3.40 21.36
N THR A 59 -12.81 -3.08 20.29
CA THR A 59 -13.92 -3.90 19.79
C THR A 59 -13.80 -4.32 18.33
N ASP A 60 -13.09 -3.57 17.49
CA ASP A 60 -12.88 -3.87 16.08
C ASP A 60 -11.59 -4.70 15.93
N PRO A 61 -11.65 -5.91 15.37
CA PRO A 61 -10.44 -6.71 15.15
C PRO A 61 -9.52 -6.12 14.07
N HIS A 62 -9.99 -5.14 13.30
CA HIS A 62 -9.17 -4.49 12.29
C HIS A 62 -8.37 -3.32 12.86
N SER A 63 -7.14 -3.16 12.36
CA SER A 63 -6.35 -1.97 12.67
C SER A 63 -7.05 -0.69 12.18
N PRO A 64 -6.82 0.46 12.83
CA PRO A 64 -7.29 1.75 12.33
C PRO A 64 -6.86 2.01 10.89
N ALA A 65 -7.69 2.72 10.12
CA ALA A 65 -7.55 2.84 8.68
C ALA A 65 -6.16 3.33 8.22
N GLN A 66 -5.56 4.31 8.90
CA GLN A 66 -4.20 4.78 8.60
C GLN A 66 -3.14 3.67 8.72
N PHE A 67 -3.30 2.73 9.64
CA PHE A 67 -2.40 1.60 9.84
C PHE A 67 -2.68 0.46 8.85
N ARG A 68 -3.91 0.35 8.33
CA ARG A 68 -4.23 -0.56 7.21
C ARG A 68 -3.57 -0.15 5.89
N VAL A 69 -3.23 1.14 5.76
CA VAL A 69 -2.42 1.65 4.64
C VAL A 69 -0.92 1.56 4.98
N ASN A 70 -0.49 2.30 5.99
CA ASN A 70 0.95 2.51 6.25
C ASN A 70 1.65 1.23 6.74
N GLY A 71 0.94 0.37 7.49
CA GLY A 71 1.47 -0.89 7.97
C GLY A 71 1.87 -1.81 6.82
N PRO A 72 0.93 -2.27 5.98
CA PRO A 72 1.25 -3.09 4.81
C PRO A 72 2.25 -2.44 3.86
N LEU A 73 1.99 -1.21 3.39
CA LEU A 73 2.82 -0.59 2.33
C LEU A 73 4.27 -0.39 2.76
N SER A 74 4.54 -0.10 4.04
CA SER A 74 5.92 0.03 4.54
C SER A 74 6.73 -1.26 4.54
N ASN A 75 6.09 -2.42 4.35
CA ASN A 75 6.73 -3.72 4.22
C ASN A 75 7.02 -4.11 2.75
N LEU A 76 6.46 -3.40 1.77
CA LEU A 76 6.56 -3.77 0.35
C LEU A 76 7.75 -3.05 -0.33
N PRO A 77 8.79 -3.75 -0.81
CA PRO A 77 9.85 -3.14 -1.64
C PRO A 77 9.29 -2.44 -2.88
N GLU A 78 8.20 -2.96 -3.45
CA GLU A 78 7.59 -2.44 -4.65
C GLU A 78 6.98 -1.05 -4.43
N PHE A 79 6.45 -0.79 -3.23
CA PHE A 79 5.98 0.54 -2.84
C PHE A 79 7.15 1.52 -2.71
N GLN A 80 8.24 1.10 -2.04
CA GLN A 80 9.45 1.91 -1.94
C GLN A 80 9.99 2.29 -3.32
N GLN A 81 10.06 1.32 -4.24
CA GLN A 81 10.53 1.52 -5.61
C GLN A 81 9.60 2.44 -6.41
N ALA A 82 8.28 2.22 -6.36
CA ALA A 82 7.31 3.00 -7.14
C ALA A 82 7.36 4.51 -6.84
N PHE A 83 7.73 4.88 -5.61
CA PHE A 83 7.82 6.27 -5.17
C PHE A 83 9.26 6.76 -4.96
N ASN A 84 10.27 5.96 -5.33
CA ASN A 84 11.69 6.27 -5.13
C ASN A 84 11.99 6.71 -3.68
N ILE A 85 11.43 6.00 -2.70
CA ILE A 85 11.56 6.34 -1.28
C ILE A 85 12.98 5.97 -0.80
N PRO A 86 13.76 6.92 -0.25
CA PRO A 86 15.10 6.63 0.27
C PRO A 86 15.09 5.62 1.41
N ASP A 87 16.16 4.85 1.54
CA ASP A 87 16.36 3.98 2.69
C ASP A 87 16.37 4.78 4.00
N GLY A 88 15.83 4.17 5.06
CA GLY A 88 15.69 4.82 6.36
C GLY A 88 14.48 5.77 6.47
N SER A 89 13.75 6.01 5.38
CA SER A 89 12.49 6.78 5.44
C SER A 89 11.44 6.06 6.30
N PRO A 90 10.53 6.79 6.99
CA PRO A 90 9.51 6.18 7.85
C PRO A 90 8.63 5.12 7.18
N MET A 91 8.42 5.23 5.87
CA MET A 91 7.62 4.31 5.05
C MET A 91 8.45 3.25 4.32
N ALA A 92 9.75 3.15 4.57
CA ALA A 92 10.63 2.15 4.00
C ALA A 92 11.30 1.36 5.13
N ARG A 93 10.68 0.24 5.53
CA ARG A 93 11.28 -0.62 6.56
C ARG A 93 12.59 -1.23 6.06
N PRO A 94 13.63 -1.35 6.92
CA PRO A 94 14.81 -2.15 6.62
C PRO A 94 14.43 -3.58 6.23
N ALA A 95 15.20 -4.19 5.33
CA ALA A 95 14.86 -5.50 4.76
C ALA A 95 14.66 -6.60 5.82
N ASP A 96 15.46 -6.59 6.89
CA ASP A 96 15.38 -7.53 8.03
C ASP A 96 14.18 -7.27 8.96
N LYS A 97 13.49 -6.13 8.80
CA LYS A 97 12.30 -5.74 9.57
C LYS A 97 11.01 -5.79 8.74
N ARG A 98 11.09 -6.19 7.47
CA ARG A 98 9.91 -6.37 6.63
C ARG A 98 9.21 -7.66 6.99
N VAL A 99 7.94 -7.54 7.36
CA VAL A 99 7.05 -8.69 7.47
C VAL A 99 6.73 -9.16 6.05
N ASN A 100 7.13 -10.39 5.73
CA ASN A 100 6.83 -11.03 4.45
C ASN A 100 6.08 -12.34 4.73
N ILE A 101 4.79 -12.34 4.45
CA ILE A 101 3.89 -13.48 4.66
C ILE A 101 3.05 -13.63 3.39
N TRP A 102 2.82 -14.88 2.98
CA TRP A 102 2.18 -15.26 1.72
C TRP A 102 2.99 -14.75 0.52
#